data_AF-A0A5U8K9A1-F1
#
_entry.id   AF-A0A5U8K9A1-F1
#
_cell.length_a   1.000
_cell.length_b   1.000
_cell.length_c   1.000
_cell.angle_alpha   90.00
_cell.angle_beta   90.00
_cell.angle_gamma   90.00
#
_symmetry.space_group_name_H-M   'P 1'
#
loop_
_entity.id
_entity.type
_entity.pdbx_description
1 polymer ?
#
loop_
_entity_poly.entity_id
_entity_poly.type
_entity_poly.pdbx_seq_one_letter_code
_entity_poly.pdbx_strand_id
1 'polypeptide(L)'
;RQLTDNPKDVARMLKKDGKASDIRIGDLPIIKDSEIQNFLLHGTVGAGKSEVIRRLANYARQRGDMVVIYDRSGEFVKSYYDPSIDKILNPRDARCAAWDLWRECLTLPDFDNAANTLIPMGTKEDPFWQGSGRTIFAEAAYLMRNDSDRSYSKLVDTLLSIKIEKLRTFLKDSP
;
A
#
# COMPACT_ATOMS: atom_id res chain seq x y z
N ARG A 1 -9.17 -26.79 27.95
CA ARG A 1 -9.85 -25.62 27.31
C ARG A 1 -11.23 -26.10 26.90
N GLN A 2 -12.30 -25.43 27.33
CA GLN A 2 -13.67 -25.74 26.91
C GLN A 2 -13.99 -24.89 25.68
N LEU A 3 -14.38 -25.54 24.58
CA LEU A 3 -14.86 -24.85 23.37
C LEU A 3 -16.36 -24.57 23.53
N THR A 4 -16.83 -23.47 22.94
CA THR A 4 -18.26 -23.11 22.93
C THR A 4 -18.62 -22.53 21.56
N ASP A 5 -19.81 -22.88 21.08
CA ASP A 5 -20.38 -22.35 19.85
C ASP A 5 -21.28 -21.14 20.11
N ASN A 6 -21.42 -20.70 21.38
CA ASN A 6 -22.21 -19.54 21.76
C ASN A 6 -21.32 -18.28 21.90
N PRO A 7 -21.37 -17.33 20.94
CA PRO A 7 -20.52 -16.13 20.97
C PRO A 7 -20.74 -15.27 22.22
N LYS A 8 -21.95 -15.30 22.81
CA LYS A 8 -22.28 -14.50 24.01
C LYS A 8 -21.49 -14.94 25.23
N ASP A 9 -21.15 -16.22 25.34
CA ASP A 9 -20.37 -16.74 26.46
C ASP A 9 -18.91 -16.29 26.36
N VAL A 10 -18.34 -16.34 25.16
CA VAL A 10 -16.99 -15.80 24.89
C VAL A 10 -16.96 -14.29 25.10
N ALA A 11 -17.97 -13.55 24.61
CA ALA A 11 -18.06 -12.11 24.81
C ALA A 11 -18.14 -11.74 26.31
N ARG A 12 -18.92 -12.49 27.11
CA ARG A 12 -19.03 -12.30 28.57
C ARG A 12 -17.69 -12.58 29.26
N MET A 13 -16.99 -13.64 28.85
CA MET A 13 -15.66 -13.98 29.37
C MET A 13 -14.64 -12.87 29.05
N LEU A 14 -14.55 -12.43 27.79
CA LEU A 14 -13.66 -11.34 27.39
C LEU A 14 -13.95 -10.06 28.17
N LYS A 15 -15.22 -9.73 28.39
CA LYS A 15 -15.62 -8.57 29.19
C LYS A 15 -15.20 -8.71 30.66
N LYS A 16 -15.44 -9.87 31.27
CA LYS A 16 -15.06 -10.17 32.66
C LYS A 16 -13.56 -10.05 32.87
N ASP A 17 -12.78 -10.49 31.90
CA ASP A 17 -11.31 -10.52 31.96
C ASP A 17 -10.67 -9.18 31.54
N GLY A 18 -11.46 -8.16 31.19
CA GLY A 18 -10.95 -6.87 30.70
C GLY A 18 -10.27 -6.93 29.33
N LYS A 19 -10.56 -7.99 28.54
CA LYS A 19 -9.95 -8.29 27.23
C LYS A 19 -10.88 -8.08 26.04
N ALA A 20 -12.07 -7.52 26.26
CA ALA A 20 -12.98 -7.20 25.16
C ALA A 20 -12.52 -5.91 24.45
N SER A 21 -12.30 -6.00 23.14
CA SER A 21 -12.15 -4.82 22.28
C SER A 21 -13.50 -4.14 22.03
N ASP A 22 -13.47 -2.86 21.66
CA ASP A 22 -14.59 -2.13 21.06
C ASP A 22 -14.86 -2.59 19.61
N ILE A 23 -13.89 -3.20 18.93
CA ILE A 23 -14.10 -3.83 17.62
C ILE A 23 -14.85 -5.16 17.81
N ARG A 24 -15.94 -5.33 17.05
CA ARG A 24 -16.74 -6.56 17.04
C ARG A 24 -16.93 -7.12 15.64
N ILE A 25 -16.91 -8.46 15.57
CA ILE A 25 -17.32 -9.24 14.40
C ILE A 25 -18.63 -9.93 14.76
N GLY A 26 -19.74 -9.39 14.27
CA GLY A 26 -21.08 -9.79 14.73
C GLY A 26 -21.26 -9.46 16.22
N ASP A 27 -21.69 -10.44 17.00
CA ASP A 27 -21.91 -10.30 18.45
C ASP A 27 -20.63 -10.46 19.29
N LEU A 28 -19.51 -10.84 18.66
CA LEU A 28 -18.27 -11.19 19.36
C LEU A 28 -17.26 -10.03 19.30
N PRO A 29 -16.85 -9.45 20.45
CA PRO A 29 -15.70 -8.57 20.47
C PRO A 29 -14.43 -9.37 20.16
N ILE A 30 -13.52 -8.79 19.39
CA ILE A 30 -12.17 -9.35 19.26
C ILE A 30 -11.42 -9.19 20.59
N ILE A 31 -10.29 -9.88 20.70
CA ILE A 31 -9.39 -9.69 21.84
C ILE A 31 -8.83 -8.26 21.77
N LYS A 32 -8.86 -7.56 22.89
CA LYS A 32 -8.29 -6.21 23.01
C LYS A 32 -6.84 -6.21 22.50
N ASP A 33 -6.50 -5.18 21.72
CA ASP A 33 -5.19 -4.97 21.11
C ASP A 33 -4.77 -6.07 20.11
N SER A 34 -5.71 -6.93 19.67
CA SER A 34 -5.44 -7.92 18.63
C SER A 34 -5.50 -7.35 17.23
N GLU A 35 -6.04 -6.14 17.04
CA GLU A 35 -6.13 -5.50 15.73
C GLU A 35 -4.77 -5.23 15.07
N ILE A 36 -3.70 -5.09 15.85
CA ILE A 36 -2.32 -4.92 15.37
C ILE A 36 -1.64 -6.24 14.98
N GLN A 37 -2.30 -7.38 15.20
CA GLN A 37 -1.76 -8.72 14.92
C GLN A 37 -2.16 -9.25 13.53
N ASN A 38 -2.80 -8.42 12.71
CA ASN A 38 -3.37 -8.73 11.40
C ASN A 38 -4.59 -9.68 11.44
N PHE A 39 -5.40 -9.61 10.39
CA PHE A 39 -6.56 -10.50 10.19
C PHE A 39 -6.39 -11.31 8.92
N LEU A 40 -6.75 -12.60 8.97
CA LEU A 40 -6.96 -13.43 7.79
C LEU A 40 -8.45 -13.76 7.68
N LEU A 41 -9.09 -13.27 6.62
CA LEU A 41 -10.47 -13.60 6.29
C LEU A 41 -10.50 -14.66 5.19
N HIS A 42 -10.87 -15.89 5.56
CA HIS A 42 -10.98 -17.01 4.63
C HIS A 42 -12.44 -17.42 4.42
N GLY A 43 -12.80 -17.75 3.18
CA GLY A 43 -14.15 -18.19 2.82
C GLY A 43 -14.43 -18.08 1.32
N THR A 44 -15.51 -18.70 0.86
CA THR A 44 -15.95 -18.68 -0.55
C THR A 44 -16.47 -17.30 -0.98
N VAL A 45 -16.68 -17.12 -2.29
CA VAL A 45 -17.40 -15.94 -2.81
C VAL A 45 -18.79 -15.89 -2.18
N GLY A 46 -19.23 -14.70 -1.74
CA GLY A 46 -20.52 -14.53 -1.06
C GLY A 46 -20.52 -14.82 0.45
N ALA A 47 -19.45 -15.37 1.03
CA ALA A 47 -19.38 -15.67 2.47
C ALA A 47 -19.31 -14.44 3.40
N GLY A 48 -19.49 -13.21 2.88
CA GLY A 48 -19.50 -11.99 3.70
C GLY A 48 -18.14 -11.40 4.06
N LYS A 49 -17.02 -11.87 3.46
CA LYS A 49 -15.68 -11.31 3.74
C LYS A 49 -15.61 -9.78 3.56
N SER A 50 -16.15 -9.25 2.47
CA SER A 50 -16.19 -7.81 2.21
C SER A 50 -17.03 -7.05 3.23
N GLU A 51 -18.07 -7.68 3.79
CA GLU A 51 -18.90 -7.08 4.83
C GLU A 51 -18.13 -6.96 6.15
N VAL A 52 -17.31 -7.96 6.49
CA VAL A 52 -16.39 -7.86 7.64
C VAL A 52 -15.40 -6.70 7.45
N ILE A 53 -14.81 -6.57 6.25
CA ILE A 53 -13.89 -5.45 5.94
C ILE A 53 -14.59 -4.10 6.07
N ARG A 54 -15.83 -3.95 5.58
CA ARG A 54 -16.63 -2.72 5.74
C ARG A 54 -16.84 -2.35 7.19
N ARG A 55 -17.15 -3.32 8.05
CA ARG A 55 -17.31 -3.08 9.49
C ARG A 55 -16.02 -2.64 10.14
N LEU A 56 -14.89 -3.28 9.81
CA LEU A 56 -13.57 -2.86 10.28
C LEU A 56 -13.24 -1.42 9.83
N ALA A 57 -13.53 -1.08 8.57
CA ALA A 57 -13.36 0.27 8.05
C ALA A 57 -14.25 1.30 8.78
N ASN A 58 -15.47 0.93 9.18
CA ASN A 58 -16.35 1.80 9.97
C ASN A 58 -15.73 2.11 11.36
N TYR A 59 -15.20 1.09 12.05
CA TYR A 59 -14.51 1.30 13.33
C TYR A 59 -13.30 2.22 13.16
N ALA A 60 -12.47 1.96 12.15
CA ALA A 60 -11.31 2.79 11.86
C ALA A 60 -11.70 4.24 11.57
N ARG A 61 -12.72 4.48 10.73
CA ARG A 61 -13.24 5.82 10.44
C ARG A 61 -13.76 6.51 11.71
N GLN A 62 -14.51 5.80 12.55
CA GLN A 62 -15.05 6.35 13.80
C GLN A 62 -13.95 6.74 14.79
N ARG A 63 -12.87 5.96 14.86
CA ARG A 63 -11.70 6.24 15.70
C ARG A 63 -10.79 7.32 15.13
N GLY A 64 -10.93 7.65 13.84
CA GLY A 64 -10.02 8.56 13.12
C GLY A 64 -8.72 7.89 12.68
N ASP A 65 -8.70 6.55 12.60
CA ASP A 65 -7.55 5.78 12.17
C ASP A 65 -7.29 5.99 10.67
N MET A 66 -6.02 6.04 10.28
CA MET A 66 -5.62 6.07 8.87
C MET A 66 -5.77 4.68 8.25
N VAL A 67 -6.46 4.59 7.12
CA VAL A 67 -6.67 3.33 6.40
C VAL A 67 -6.24 3.48 4.95
N VAL A 68 -5.47 2.51 4.46
CA VAL A 68 -5.18 2.33 3.03
C VAL A 68 -5.98 1.13 2.54
N ILE A 69 -6.86 1.35 1.56
CA ILE A 69 -7.73 0.29 0.99
C ILE A 69 -7.33 0.05 -0.47
N TYR A 70 -6.90 -1.18 -0.77
CA TYR A 70 -6.77 -1.63 -2.15
C TYR A 70 -8.15 -2.02 -2.71
N ASP A 71 -8.83 -1.07 -3.33
CA ASP A 71 -10.19 -1.24 -3.85
C ASP A 71 -10.20 -1.52 -5.35
N ARG A 72 -10.02 -2.79 -5.72
CA ARG A 72 -10.06 -3.23 -7.12
C ARG A 72 -11.41 -2.98 -7.80
N SER A 73 -12.51 -3.03 -7.04
CA SER A 73 -13.88 -2.93 -7.57
C SER A 73 -14.43 -1.51 -7.63
N GLY A 74 -13.86 -0.57 -6.87
CA GLY A 74 -14.40 0.77 -6.67
C GLY A 74 -15.57 0.84 -5.67
N GLU A 75 -15.96 -0.28 -5.04
CA GLU A 75 -17.10 -0.34 -4.12
C GLU A 75 -16.85 0.38 -2.80
N PHE A 76 -15.60 0.41 -2.32
CA PHE A 76 -15.24 1.18 -1.13
C PHE A 76 -15.17 2.66 -1.45
N VAL A 77 -14.55 3.05 -2.57
CA VAL A 77 -14.57 4.44 -3.03
C VAL A 77 -16.01 4.93 -3.19
N LYS A 78 -16.89 4.15 -3.79
CA LYS A 78 -18.31 4.49 -3.95
C LYS A 78 -19.04 4.70 -2.62
N SER A 79 -18.69 3.93 -1.59
CA SER A 79 -19.43 3.92 -0.31
C SER A 79 -18.84 4.86 0.75
N TYR A 80 -17.53 5.12 0.70
CA TYR A 80 -16.78 5.74 1.81
C TYR A 80 -16.05 7.03 1.44
N TYR A 81 -15.85 7.31 0.15
CA TYR A 81 -15.00 8.41 -0.27
C TYR A 81 -15.58 9.77 0.14
N ASP A 82 -14.80 10.49 0.94
CA ASP A 82 -15.03 11.88 1.30
C ASP A 82 -13.94 12.75 0.64
N PRO A 83 -14.27 13.60 -0.34
CA PRO A 83 -13.28 14.42 -1.04
C PRO A 83 -12.57 15.44 -0.14
N SER A 84 -13.10 15.74 1.06
CA SER A 84 -12.47 16.67 1.99
C SER A 84 -11.24 16.09 2.69
N ILE A 85 -11.16 14.77 2.83
CA ILE A 85 -10.12 14.09 3.62
C ILE A 85 -9.45 12.92 2.90
N ASP A 86 -10.15 12.24 1.99
CA ASP A 86 -9.65 11.01 1.37
C ASP A 86 -8.88 11.30 0.07
N LYS A 87 -7.89 10.45 -0.20
CA LYS A 87 -7.07 10.50 -1.43
C LYS A 87 -7.31 9.25 -2.25
N ILE A 88 -7.46 9.43 -3.56
CA ILE A 88 -7.53 8.33 -4.52
C ILE A 88 -6.18 8.24 -5.22
N LEU A 89 -5.61 7.02 -5.29
CA LEU A 89 -4.41 6.72 -6.06
C LEU A 89 -4.79 5.78 -7.20
N ASN A 90 -5.27 6.36 -8.30
CA ASN A 90 -5.65 5.64 -9.52
C ASN A 90 -5.45 6.56 -10.74
N PRO A 91 -4.44 6.33 -11.60
CA PRO A 91 -4.14 7.23 -12.73
C PRO A 91 -5.26 7.32 -13.78
N ARG A 92 -6.30 6.49 -13.69
CA ARG A 92 -7.47 6.52 -14.56
C ARG A 92 -8.67 7.25 -13.95
N ASP A 93 -8.56 7.72 -12.71
CA ASP A 93 -9.58 8.49 -12.01
C ASP A 93 -9.21 9.98 -12.03
N ALA A 94 -10.12 10.84 -12.46
CA ALA A 94 -9.89 12.28 -12.52
C ALA A 94 -9.63 12.92 -11.14
N ARG A 95 -10.02 12.25 -10.06
CA ARG A 95 -9.80 12.69 -8.67
C ARG A 95 -8.47 12.19 -8.09
N CYS A 96 -7.66 11.50 -8.89
CA CYS A 96 -6.38 10.97 -8.45
C CYS A 96 -5.51 12.08 -7.84
N ALA A 97 -4.95 11.81 -6.67
CA ALA A 97 -3.93 12.68 -6.12
C ALA A 97 -2.71 12.70 -7.04
N ALA A 98 -2.11 13.87 -7.21
CA ALA A 98 -0.83 13.99 -7.89
C ALA A 98 0.24 13.34 -7.00
N TRP A 99 0.78 12.22 -7.47
CA TRP A 99 1.89 11.54 -6.83
C TRP A 99 3.20 11.99 -7.48
N ASP A 100 4.20 12.29 -6.64
CA ASP A 100 5.48 12.83 -7.07
C ASP A 100 6.61 12.04 -6.41
N LEU A 101 7.29 11.22 -7.22
CA LEU A 101 8.39 10.35 -6.82
C LEU A 101 9.49 11.14 -6.10
N TRP A 102 9.81 12.34 -6.57
CA TRP A 102 10.87 13.16 -6.00
C TRP A 102 10.47 13.88 -4.71
N ARG A 103 9.18 13.88 -4.35
CA ARG A 103 8.70 14.33 -3.03
C ARG A 103 8.63 13.19 -2.02
N GLU A 104 8.42 11.96 -2.48
CA GLU A 104 8.44 10.77 -1.62
C GLU A 104 9.87 10.30 -1.32
N CYS A 105 10.74 10.30 -2.33
CA CYS A 105 12.12 9.83 -2.21
C CYS A 105 13.08 11.01 -1.97
N LEU A 106 13.67 11.09 -0.77
CA LEU A 106 14.55 12.20 -0.38
C LEU A 106 16.03 11.84 -0.47
N THR A 107 16.35 10.56 -0.35
CA THR A 107 17.70 9.99 -0.33
C THR A 107 17.81 8.87 -1.38
N LEU A 108 19.03 8.54 -1.82
CA LEU A 108 19.24 7.43 -2.76
C LEU A 108 18.62 6.10 -2.28
N PRO A 109 18.75 5.70 -1.00
CA PRO A 109 18.06 4.53 -0.47
C PRO A 109 16.52 4.55 -0.62
N ASP A 110 15.88 5.73 -0.62
CA ASP A 110 14.44 5.82 -0.87
C ASP A 110 14.12 5.47 -2.33
N PHE A 111 14.96 5.89 -3.28
CA PHE A 111 14.84 5.51 -4.69
C PHE A 111 15.12 4.03 -4.90
N ASP A 112 16.08 3.44 -4.19
CA ASP A 112 16.32 1.99 -4.20
C ASP A 112 15.09 1.21 -3.71
N ASN A 113 14.46 1.67 -2.62
CA ASN A 113 13.23 1.07 -2.09
C ASN A 113 12.06 1.18 -3.09
N ALA A 114 11.93 2.33 -3.76
CA ALA A 114 10.95 2.50 -4.85
C ALA A 114 11.25 1.54 -6.02
N ALA A 115 12.52 1.43 -6.44
CA ALA A 115 12.95 0.53 -7.50
C ALA A 115 12.63 -0.94 -7.17
N ASN A 116 12.88 -1.36 -5.93
CA ASN A 116 12.60 -2.70 -5.45
C ASN A 116 11.11 -3.05 -5.50
N THR A 117 10.25 -2.06 -5.28
CA THR A 117 8.79 -2.20 -5.34
C THR A 117 8.29 -2.24 -6.78
N LEU A 118 8.84 -1.38 -7.66
CA LEU A 118 8.41 -1.25 -9.05
C LEU A 118 8.92 -2.39 -9.95
N ILE A 119 10.12 -2.89 -9.68
CA ILE A 119 10.78 -3.94 -10.45
C ILE A 119 10.93 -5.17 -9.53
N PRO A 120 9.90 -6.00 -9.36
CA PRO A 120 9.95 -7.15 -8.44
C PRO A 120 10.93 -8.22 -8.94
N MET A 121 11.66 -8.88 -8.03
CA MET A 121 12.52 -10.00 -8.43
C MET A 121 11.66 -11.25 -8.72
N GLY A 122 11.67 -11.66 -9.98
CA GLY A 122 11.13 -12.95 -10.40
C GLY A 122 12.10 -14.10 -10.11
N THR A 123 11.58 -15.32 -10.01
CA THR A 123 12.40 -16.54 -9.83
C THR A 123 12.91 -17.15 -11.14
N LYS A 124 12.45 -16.63 -12.29
CA LYS A 124 12.75 -17.18 -13.62
C LYS A 124 13.75 -16.38 -14.43
N GLU A 125 13.88 -15.09 -14.14
CA GLU A 125 14.78 -14.18 -14.84
C GLU A 125 16.11 -14.12 -14.13
N ASP A 126 17.17 -13.80 -14.85
CA ASP A 126 18.50 -13.62 -14.25
C ASP A 126 18.48 -12.41 -13.28
N PRO A 127 18.81 -12.61 -12.00
CA PRO A 127 18.87 -11.52 -11.02
C PRO A 127 19.76 -10.36 -11.45
N PHE A 128 20.76 -10.61 -12.30
CA PHE A 128 21.62 -9.56 -12.84
C PHE A 128 20.83 -8.49 -13.61
N TRP A 129 19.87 -8.88 -14.45
CA TRP A 129 19.10 -7.92 -15.26
C TRP A 129 18.16 -7.07 -14.41
N GLN A 130 17.50 -7.70 -13.44
CA GLN A 130 16.60 -7.01 -12.52
C GLN A 130 17.37 -6.10 -11.58
N GLY A 131 18.51 -6.56 -11.05
CA GLY A 131 19.40 -5.75 -10.21
C GLY A 131 19.93 -4.54 -10.97
N SER A 132 20.44 -4.75 -12.18
CA SER A 132 20.93 -3.65 -13.04
C SER A 132 19.83 -2.65 -13.36
N GLY A 133 18.62 -3.11 -13.68
CA GLY A 133 17.47 -2.25 -13.94
C GLY A 133 17.07 -1.39 -12.73
N ARG A 134 17.13 -1.96 -11.52
CA ARG A 134 16.87 -1.23 -10.26
C ARG A 134 17.91 -0.15 -10.01
N THR A 135 19.20 -0.49 -10.14
CA THR A 135 20.31 0.47 -9.95
C THR A 135 20.21 1.63 -10.93
N ILE A 136 20.02 1.34 -12.23
CA ILE A 136 19.88 2.37 -13.26
C ILE A 136 18.66 3.26 -12.98
N PHE A 137 17.53 2.68 -12.59
CA PHE A 137 16.34 3.46 -12.22
C PHE A 137 16.61 4.37 -11.01
N ALA A 138 17.19 3.83 -9.94
CA ALA A 138 17.40 4.57 -8.70
C ALA A 138 18.37 5.74 -8.89
N GLU A 139 19.50 5.50 -9.54
CA GLU A 139 20.50 6.54 -9.82
C GLU A 139 19.97 7.61 -10.79
N ALA A 140 19.31 7.20 -11.87
CA ALA A 140 18.75 8.15 -12.84
C ALA A 140 17.67 9.03 -12.19
N ALA A 141 16.75 8.43 -11.43
CA ALA A 141 15.71 9.16 -10.73
C ALA A 141 16.30 10.09 -9.65
N TYR A 142 17.33 9.64 -8.93
CA TYR A 142 18.03 10.43 -7.93
C TYR A 142 18.72 11.64 -8.55
N LEU A 143 19.45 11.48 -9.66
CA LEU A 143 20.11 12.60 -10.34
C LEU A 143 19.10 13.59 -10.92
N MET A 144 18.03 13.08 -11.55
CA MET A 144 16.97 13.89 -12.17
C MET A 144 16.25 14.81 -11.17
N ARG A 145 16.37 14.57 -9.86
CA ARG A 145 15.79 15.45 -8.82
C ARG A 145 16.20 16.91 -8.96
N ASN A 146 17.40 17.15 -9.51
CA ASN A 146 18.03 18.45 -9.67
C ASN A 146 17.75 19.09 -11.04
N ASP A 147 17.08 18.36 -11.93
CA ASP A 147 16.72 18.88 -13.24
C ASP A 147 15.59 19.90 -13.12
N SER A 148 15.66 20.96 -13.92
CA SER A 148 14.57 21.94 -14.04
C SER A 148 13.31 21.33 -14.64
N ASP A 149 13.47 20.35 -15.55
CA ASP A 149 12.42 19.47 -16.04
C ASP A 149 12.62 18.07 -15.45
N ARG A 150 11.88 17.78 -14.38
CA ARG A 150 11.79 16.46 -13.75
C ARG A 150 10.39 15.87 -13.95
N SER A 151 10.12 15.43 -15.17
CA SER A 151 8.87 14.79 -15.54
C SER A 151 9.01 13.28 -15.67
N TYR A 152 7.93 12.54 -15.41
CA TYR A 152 7.93 11.09 -15.62
C TYR A 152 8.19 10.71 -17.08
N SER A 153 7.75 11.52 -18.05
CA SER A 153 8.05 11.30 -19.46
C SER A 153 9.55 11.33 -19.70
N LYS A 154 10.24 12.37 -19.20
CA LYS A 154 11.69 12.47 -19.33
C LYS A 154 12.41 11.33 -18.62
N LEU A 155 11.94 10.91 -17.44
CA LEU A 155 12.52 9.76 -16.75
C LEU A 155 12.41 8.48 -17.59
N VAL A 156 11.21 8.20 -18.12
CA VAL A 156 10.98 7.04 -19.00
C VAL A 156 11.82 7.12 -20.27
N ASP A 157 11.87 8.29 -20.93
CA ASP A 157 12.68 8.49 -22.14
C ASP A 157 14.18 8.31 -21.86
N THR A 158 14.65 8.80 -20.71
CA THR A 158 16.04 8.64 -20.27
C THR A 158 16.37 7.18 -19.99
N LEU A 159 15.44 6.40 -19.45
CA LEU A 159 15.67 5.00 -19.12
C LEU A 159 15.54 4.06 -20.33
N LEU A 160 14.63 4.35 -21.27
CA LEU A 160 14.23 3.39 -22.30
C LEU A 160 14.58 3.82 -23.73
N SER A 161 14.76 5.12 -24.00
CA SER A 161 14.76 5.65 -25.36
C SER A 161 16.08 6.32 -25.79
N ILE A 162 16.91 6.77 -24.85
CA ILE A 162 18.19 7.40 -25.21
C ILE A 162 19.26 6.37 -25.57
N LYS A 163 20.20 6.79 -26.42
CA LYS A 163 21.40 6.01 -26.73
C LYS A 163 22.23 5.76 -25.46
N ILE A 164 22.85 4.59 -25.37
CA ILE A 164 23.62 4.17 -24.20
C ILE A 164 24.72 5.15 -23.79
N GLU A 165 25.33 5.85 -24.76
CA GLU A 165 26.36 6.86 -24.51
C GLU A 165 25.78 8.07 -23.78
N LYS A 166 24.56 8.47 -24.12
CA LYS A 166 23.85 9.56 -23.42
C LYS A 166 23.43 9.12 -22.02
N LEU A 167 22.96 7.88 -21.85
CA LEU A 167 22.63 7.35 -20.53
C LEU A 167 23.87 7.31 -19.61
N ARG A 168 25.00 6.82 -20.12
CA ARG A 168 26.28 6.84 -19.41
C ARG A 168 26.71 8.26 -19.03
N THR A 169 26.49 9.23 -19.92
CA THR A 169 26.80 10.64 -19.63
C THR A 169 25.89 11.17 -18.53
N PHE A 170 24.60 10.84 -18.58
CA PHE A 170 23.62 11.26 -17.57
C PHE A 170 23.95 10.69 -16.18
N LEU A 171 24.38 9.42 -16.13
CA LEU A 171 24.74 8.72 -14.90
C LEU A 171 26.19 8.97 -14.43
N LYS A 172 26.96 9.84 -15.10
CA LYS A 172 28.40 9.97 -14.84
C LYS A 172 28.73 10.36 -13.39
N ASP A 173 27.87 11.17 -12.79
CA ASP A 173 28.04 11.70 -11.44
C ASP A 173 27.11 10.99 -10.43
N SER A 174 26.67 9.76 -10.75
CA SER A 174 25.93 8.95 -9.78
C SER A 174 26.84 8.57 -8.59
N PRO A 175 26.28 8.46 -7.36
CA PRO A 175 27.04 8.18 -6.14
C PRO A 175 27.80 6.84 -6.12
#